data_AF-A0A1V6RSH2-F1
#
_entry.id   AF-A0A1V6RSH2-F1
#
_cell.length_a   1.000
_cell.length_b   1.000
_cell.length_c   1.000
_cell.angle_alpha   90.00
_cell.angle_beta   90.00
_cell.angle_gamma   90.00
#
_symmetry.space_group_name_H-M   'P 1'
#
loop_
_entity.id
_entity.type
_entity.pdbx_description
1 polymer ?
#
loop_
_entity_poly.entity_id
_entity_poly.type
_entity_poly.pdbx_seq_one_letter_code
_entity_poly.pdbx_strand_id
1 'polypeptide(L)'
;MSLSSRALLALAAFSSLSLAKDVGYFEASACADPKAFETCYKNVDTNYANCANNNCAGGSQACYNSCGGNQSCMDQNCPGLGMNCINACECERSALKIDCAGQSCWNQVYSCEYQNTVLDFLNVCTNPNQDESPY
;
A
#
# COMPACT_ATOMS: atom_id res chain seq x y z
N MET A 1 61.10 9.67 20.49
CA MET A 1 60.08 10.45 19.76
C MET A 1 58.72 9.91 20.18
N SER A 2 57.99 10.68 20.98
CA SER A 2 56.68 10.31 21.54
C SER A 2 55.61 10.63 20.50
N LEU A 3 54.92 9.61 19.99
CA LEU A 3 53.73 9.77 19.17
C LEU A 3 52.53 9.74 20.10
N SER A 4 51.93 10.92 20.25
CA SER A 4 50.84 11.24 21.17
C SER A 4 49.61 10.35 20.92
N SER A 5 49.15 9.66 21.97
CA SER A 5 47.99 8.75 22.02
C SER A 5 46.63 9.43 21.86
N ARG A 6 46.56 10.56 21.13
CA ARG A 6 45.35 11.41 21.04
C ARG A 6 44.67 11.41 19.67
N ALA A 7 45.10 10.57 18.73
CA ALA A 7 44.60 10.61 17.35
C ALA A 7 43.88 9.32 16.90
N LEU A 8 43.20 8.59 17.79
CA LEU A 8 42.53 7.32 17.45
C LEU A 8 41.05 7.21 17.87
N LEU A 9 40.37 8.33 18.11
CA LEU A 9 38.92 8.33 18.38
C LEU A 9 38.19 9.26 17.39
N ALA A 10 38.12 8.83 16.14
CA ALA A 10 37.16 9.36 15.17
C ALA A 10 36.58 8.19 14.38
N LEU A 11 35.95 7.26 15.10
CA LEU A 11 35.17 6.17 14.51
C LEU A 11 33.71 6.31 14.96
N ALA A 12 32.83 6.26 13.95
CA ALA A 12 31.40 6.00 14.01
C ALA A 12 30.49 7.10 14.59
N ALA A 13 30.00 7.98 13.71
CA ALA A 13 28.61 8.47 13.77
C ALA A 13 28.18 9.10 12.43
N PHE A 14 28.42 8.41 11.31
CA PHE A 14 27.53 8.60 10.15
C PHE A 14 26.41 7.59 10.27
N SER A 15 25.53 7.80 11.24
CA SER A 15 24.19 7.23 11.20
C SER A 15 23.53 7.82 9.95
N SER A 16 23.59 7.08 8.85
CA SER A 16 22.75 7.30 7.70
C SER A 16 21.32 7.37 8.22
N LEU A 17 20.75 8.57 8.19
CA LEU A 17 19.31 8.77 8.30
C LEU A 17 18.72 8.07 7.06
N SER A 18 18.53 6.76 7.17
CA SER A 18 17.64 6.05 6.27
C SER A 18 16.29 6.69 6.52
N LEU A 19 15.85 7.56 5.61
CA LEU A 19 14.46 7.96 5.52
C LEU A 19 13.71 6.66 5.33
N ALA A 20 13.16 6.16 6.43
CA ALA A 20 12.37 4.95 6.41
C ALA A 20 11.18 5.29 5.49
N LYS A 21 11.11 4.57 4.38
CA LYS A 21 10.11 4.82 3.35
C LYS A 21 8.86 4.12 3.85
N ASP A 22 7.92 4.89 4.37
CA ASP A 22 6.57 4.38 4.65
C ASP A 22 6.01 3.74 3.37
N VAL A 23 5.56 2.49 3.48
CA VAL A 23 4.88 1.76 2.41
C VAL A 23 3.52 1.31 2.93
N GLY A 24 2.48 2.05 2.56
CA GLY A 24 1.20 1.96 3.26
C GLY A 24 1.34 2.43 4.71
N TYR A 25 0.89 1.62 5.67
CA TYR A 25 1.06 1.88 7.10
C TYR A 25 2.41 1.42 7.66
N PHE A 26 3.16 0.60 6.91
CA PHE A 26 4.33 -0.08 7.43
C PHE A 26 5.61 0.71 7.20
N GLU A 27 6.48 0.64 8.19
CA GLU A 27 7.90 0.93 8.04
C GLU A 27 8.62 -0.29 7.49
N ALA A 28 8.92 -0.31 6.19
CA ALA A 28 9.45 -1.51 5.52
C ALA A 28 10.73 -2.07 6.18
N SER A 29 11.56 -1.19 6.75
CA SER A 29 12.79 -1.57 7.47
C SER A 29 12.54 -2.44 8.71
N ALA A 30 11.33 -2.44 9.26
CA ALA A 30 10.91 -3.24 10.41
C ALA A 30 10.38 -4.64 10.02
N CYS A 31 10.27 -4.94 8.72
CA CYS A 31 9.80 -6.23 8.21
C CYS A 31 10.91 -7.29 8.18
N ALA A 32 10.51 -8.56 8.18
CA ALA A 32 11.39 -9.72 8.10
C ALA A 32 12.24 -9.72 6.81
N ASP A 33 11.66 -9.25 5.70
CA ASP A 33 12.37 -8.98 4.44
C ASP A 33 11.93 -7.61 3.87
N PRO A 34 12.65 -6.52 4.22
CA PRO A 34 12.31 -5.16 3.79
C PRO A 34 12.25 -4.99 2.27
N LYS A 35 13.19 -5.59 1.53
CA LYS A 35 13.30 -5.40 0.07
C LYS A 35 12.20 -6.15 -0.67
N ALA A 36 11.90 -7.37 -0.24
CA ALA A 36 10.79 -8.13 -0.80
C ALA A 36 9.46 -7.43 -0.51
N PHE A 37 9.28 -6.88 0.70
CA PHE A 37 8.08 -6.15 1.09
C PHE A 37 7.85 -4.88 0.24
N GLU A 38 8.87 -4.03 0.10
CA GLU A 38 8.80 -2.83 -0.77
C GLU A 38 8.46 -3.20 -2.22
N THR A 39 9.09 -4.25 -2.74
CA THR A 39 8.84 -4.74 -4.10
C THR A 39 7.40 -5.24 -4.26
N CYS A 40 6.91 -5.99 -3.27
CA CYS A 40 5.54 -6.50 -3.25
C CYS A 40 4.53 -5.35 -3.30
N TYR A 41 4.66 -4.36 -2.40
CA TYR A 41 3.76 -3.20 -2.38
C TYR A 41 3.79 -2.39 -3.68
N LYS A 42 4.97 -2.21 -4.29
CA LYS A 42 5.07 -1.54 -5.59
C LYS A 42 4.31 -2.29 -6.70
N ASN A 43 4.35 -3.63 -6.68
CA ASN A 43 3.57 -4.45 -7.61
C ASN A 43 2.07 -4.32 -7.32
N VAL A 44 1.67 -4.27 -6.04
CA VAL A 44 0.27 -4.04 -5.64
C VAL A 44 -0.23 -2.69 -6.15
N ASP A 45 0.54 -1.61 -6.00
CA ASP A 45 0.17 -0.29 -6.52
C ASP A 45 0.07 -0.29 -8.06
N THR A 46 0.96 -1.03 -8.73
CA THR A 46 0.90 -1.22 -10.18
C THR A 46 -0.36 -1.99 -10.59
N ASN A 47 -0.70 -3.05 -9.88
CA ASN A 47 -1.92 -3.84 -10.11
C ASN A 47 -3.17 -3.00 -9.90
N TYR A 48 -3.21 -2.21 -8.83
CA TYR A 48 -4.30 -1.26 -8.59
C TYR A 48 -4.43 -0.26 -9.72
N ALA A 49 -3.32 0.38 -10.14
CA ALA A 49 -3.33 1.32 -11.24
C ALA A 49 -3.81 0.66 -12.54
N ASN A 50 -3.38 -0.57 -12.83
CA ASN A 50 -3.86 -1.34 -13.98
C ASN A 50 -5.35 -1.69 -13.86
N CYS A 51 -5.82 -2.11 -12.69
CA CYS A 51 -7.22 -2.39 -12.44
C CYS A 51 -8.08 -1.14 -12.68
N ALA A 52 -7.68 -0.02 -12.07
CA ALA A 52 -8.34 1.25 -12.24
C ALA A 52 -8.31 1.70 -13.70
N ASN A 53 -7.17 1.65 -14.38
CA ASN A 53 -7.04 2.12 -15.77
C ASN A 53 -7.75 1.22 -16.79
N ASN A 54 -7.79 -0.10 -16.58
CA ASN A 54 -8.38 -1.02 -17.56
C ASN A 54 -9.88 -1.24 -17.33
N ASN A 55 -10.33 -1.21 -16.07
CA ASN A 55 -11.69 -1.55 -15.70
C ASN A 55 -12.52 -0.32 -15.30
N CYS A 56 -11.88 0.71 -14.74
CA CYS A 56 -12.57 1.90 -14.23
C CYS A 56 -12.36 3.14 -15.11
N ALA A 57 -11.21 3.27 -15.79
CA ALA A 57 -10.98 4.27 -16.83
C ALA A 57 -11.62 3.79 -18.14
N GLY A 58 -12.95 3.81 -18.14
CA GLY A 58 -13.77 3.24 -19.21
C GLY A 58 -15.26 3.54 -19.10
N GLY A 59 -15.71 4.17 -18.01
CA GLY A 59 -17.06 4.72 -17.86
C GLY A 59 -17.30 5.99 -18.67
N SER A 60 -16.89 5.95 -19.94
CA SER A 60 -16.67 7.01 -20.92
C SER A 60 -15.97 8.26 -20.37
N GLN A 61 -14.82 8.61 -20.95
CA GLN A 61 -14.32 10.00 -20.94
C GLN A 61 -15.49 10.98 -21.20
N ALA A 62 -16.49 10.56 -21.98
CA ALA A 62 -17.76 11.26 -22.15
C ALA A 62 -18.57 11.47 -20.86
N CYS A 63 -18.76 10.48 -19.96
CA CYS A 63 -19.51 10.65 -18.69
C CYS A 63 -18.73 11.56 -17.73
N TYR A 64 -17.41 11.35 -17.59
CA TYR A 64 -16.57 12.24 -16.79
C TYR A 64 -16.61 13.68 -17.31
N ASN A 65 -16.47 13.88 -18.63
CA ASN A 65 -16.57 15.20 -19.26
C ASN A 65 -17.98 15.78 -19.14
N SER A 66 -19.02 14.96 -19.26
CA SER A 66 -20.44 15.36 -19.16
C SER A 66 -20.80 15.76 -17.73
N CYS A 67 -20.18 15.14 -16.72
CA CYS A 67 -20.33 15.50 -15.31
C CYS A 67 -19.29 16.53 -14.82
N GLY A 68 -18.31 16.92 -15.64
CA GLY A 68 -17.25 17.86 -15.25
C GLY A 68 -16.45 17.42 -14.01
N GLY A 69 -16.31 16.12 -13.78
CA GLY A 69 -15.68 15.56 -12.57
C GLY A 69 -16.48 15.69 -11.28
N ASN A 70 -17.77 16.06 -11.33
CA ASN A 70 -18.62 16.14 -10.14
C ASN A 70 -19.03 14.76 -9.62
N GLN A 71 -18.65 14.44 -8.37
CA GLN A 71 -18.90 13.13 -7.76
C GLN A 71 -20.39 12.74 -7.69
N SER A 72 -21.27 13.65 -7.27
CA SER A 72 -22.70 13.37 -7.12
C SER A 72 -23.38 13.11 -8.48
N CYS A 73 -22.94 13.80 -9.54
CA CYS A 73 -23.35 13.55 -10.91
C CYS A 73 -22.90 12.17 -11.39
N MET A 74 -21.64 11.80 -11.13
CA MET A 74 -21.07 10.52 -11.52
C MET A 74 -21.80 9.35 -10.85
N ASP A 75 -22.11 9.47 -9.55
CA ASP A 75 -22.81 8.42 -8.80
C ASP A 75 -24.27 8.24 -9.23
N GLN A 76 -24.95 9.31 -9.68
CA GLN A 76 -26.32 9.26 -10.18
C GLN A 76 -26.43 8.84 -11.65
N ASN A 77 -25.53 9.35 -12.51
CA ASN A 77 -25.69 9.28 -13.98
C ASN A 77 -24.72 8.31 -14.65
N CYS A 78 -23.70 7.84 -13.93
CA CYS A 78 -22.79 6.79 -14.38
C CYS A 78 -22.86 5.56 -13.45
N PRO A 79 -24.07 4.98 -13.21
CA PRO A 79 -24.23 3.86 -12.27
C PRO A 79 -23.38 2.67 -12.72
N GLY A 80 -22.55 2.16 -11.79
CA GLY A 80 -21.65 1.03 -12.03
C GLY A 80 -20.24 1.38 -12.54
N LEU A 81 -19.89 2.66 -12.70
CA LEU A 81 -18.65 3.07 -13.37
C LEU A 81 -17.65 3.89 -12.55
N GLY A 82 -18.01 4.38 -11.35
CA GLY A 82 -17.11 5.20 -10.53
C GLY A 82 -16.72 4.52 -9.21
N MET A 83 -17.57 4.69 -8.19
CA MET A 83 -17.27 4.24 -6.83
C MET A 83 -17.25 2.71 -6.68
N ASN A 84 -18.17 1.98 -7.34
CA ASN A 84 -18.20 0.51 -7.23
C ASN A 84 -16.99 -0.16 -7.90
N CYS A 85 -16.50 0.38 -9.03
CA CYS A 85 -15.33 -0.15 -9.71
C CYS A 85 -14.05 0.14 -8.91
N ILE A 86 -13.89 1.37 -8.43
CA ILE A 86 -12.75 1.75 -7.59
C ILE A 86 -12.76 0.94 -6.30
N ASN A 87 -13.91 0.75 -5.63
CA ASN A 87 -13.99 -0.07 -4.43
C ASN A 87 -13.63 -1.55 -4.71
N ALA A 88 -14.00 -2.10 -5.87
CA ALA A 88 -13.58 -3.44 -6.26
C ALA A 88 -12.05 -3.54 -6.45
N CYS A 89 -11.44 -2.58 -7.16
CA CYS A 89 -9.98 -2.54 -7.31
C CYS A 89 -9.26 -2.28 -5.98
N GLU A 90 -9.85 -1.48 -5.09
CA GLU A 90 -9.33 -1.21 -3.75
C GLU A 90 -9.44 -2.43 -2.83
N CYS A 91 -10.51 -3.22 -2.97
CA CYS A 91 -10.67 -4.49 -2.28
C CYS A 91 -9.55 -5.47 -2.65
N GLU A 92 -9.30 -5.65 -3.95
CA GLU A 92 -8.19 -6.48 -4.44
C GLU A 92 -6.83 -5.92 -3.97
N ARG A 93 -6.63 -4.61 -4.06
CA ARG A 93 -5.40 -3.95 -3.59
C ARG A 93 -5.14 -4.25 -2.12
N SER A 94 -6.17 -4.15 -1.29
CA SER A 94 -6.06 -4.33 0.16
C SER A 94 -5.79 -5.79 0.52
N ALA A 95 -6.42 -6.74 -0.18
CA ALA A 95 -6.11 -8.17 -0.06
C ALA A 95 -4.62 -8.44 -0.38
N LEU A 96 -4.13 -7.92 -1.51
CA LEU A 96 -2.73 -8.13 -1.89
C LEU A 96 -1.74 -7.47 -0.92
N LYS A 97 -2.10 -6.36 -0.25
CA LYS A 97 -1.28 -5.76 0.82
C LYS A 97 -1.19 -6.68 2.05
N ILE A 98 -2.28 -7.34 2.41
CA ILE A 98 -2.31 -8.36 3.48
C ILE A 98 -1.40 -9.53 3.10
N ASP A 99 -1.45 -10.00 1.85
CA ASP A 99 -0.56 -11.05 1.35
C ASP A 99 0.92 -10.65 1.40
N CYS A 100 1.25 -9.42 0.99
CA CYS A 100 2.61 -8.89 1.10
C CYS A 100 3.11 -8.90 2.56
N ALA A 101 2.23 -8.54 3.51
CA ALA A 101 2.57 -8.61 4.92
C ALA A 101 2.77 -10.06 5.38
N GLY A 102 1.89 -10.98 5.00
CA GLY A 102 2.02 -12.40 5.35
C GLY A 102 3.27 -13.08 4.77
N GLN A 103 3.77 -12.63 3.62
CA GLN A 103 4.94 -13.22 2.96
C GLN A 103 6.27 -12.61 3.40
N SER A 104 6.34 -11.28 3.51
CA SER A 104 7.61 -10.55 3.68
C SER A 104 7.68 -9.70 4.95
N CYS A 105 6.55 -9.49 5.64
CA CYS A 105 6.46 -8.74 6.89
C CYS A 105 5.74 -9.53 7.98
N TRP A 106 5.87 -10.86 7.98
CA TRP A 106 5.15 -11.78 8.86
C TRP A 106 5.44 -11.51 10.35
N ASN A 107 6.57 -10.89 10.66
CA ASN A 107 6.94 -10.46 12.01
C ASN A 107 6.13 -9.24 12.52
N GLN A 108 5.34 -8.60 11.67
CA GLN A 108 4.49 -7.45 12.00
C GLN A 108 2.98 -7.73 11.89
N VAL A 109 2.55 -8.99 11.67
CA VAL A 109 1.11 -9.31 11.46
C VAL A 109 0.21 -9.11 12.68
N TYR A 110 0.78 -8.82 13.86
CA TYR A 110 0.03 -8.42 15.05
C TYR A 110 0.11 -6.92 15.35
N SER A 111 0.79 -6.15 14.50
CA SER A 111 1.01 -4.74 14.70
C SER A 111 -0.23 -3.90 14.36
N CYS A 112 -0.25 -2.65 14.80
CA CYS A 112 -1.33 -1.71 14.46
C CYS A 112 -1.38 -1.43 12.94
N GLU A 113 -0.22 -1.43 12.29
CA GLU A 113 -0.07 -1.21 10.85
C GLU A 113 -0.75 -2.34 10.06
N TYR A 114 -0.57 -3.59 10.50
CA TYR A 114 -1.30 -4.72 9.93
C TYR A 114 -2.80 -4.61 10.17
N GLN A 115 -3.21 -4.32 11.41
CA GLN A 115 -4.64 -4.15 11.75
C GLN A 115 -5.31 -3.06 10.90
N ASN A 116 -4.66 -1.90 10.69
CA ASN A 116 -5.19 -0.85 9.82
C ASN A 116 -5.31 -1.31 8.36
N THR A 117 -4.34 -2.10 7.86
CA THR A 117 -4.40 -2.67 6.51
C THR A 117 -5.60 -3.62 6.36
N VAL A 118 -5.86 -4.46 7.38
CA VAL A 118 -7.02 -5.35 7.42
C VAL A 118 -8.33 -4.56 7.53
N LEU A 119 -8.36 -3.50 8.32
CA LEU A 119 -9.55 -2.63 8.43
C LEU A 119 -9.88 -1.96 7.09
N ASP A 120 -8.89 -1.48 6.34
CA ASP A 120 -9.11 -0.94 4.99
C ASP A 120 -9.74 -1.99 4.07
N PHE A 121 -9.24 -3.23 4.10
CA PHE A 121 -9.83 -4.35 3.36
C PHE A 121 -11.29 -4.62 3.77
N LEU A 122 -11.58 -4.72 5.07
CA LEU A 122 -12.94 -4.98 5.57
C LEU A 122 -13.91 -3.83 5.28
N ASN A 123 -13.43 -2.60 5.23
CA ASN A 123 -14.26 -1.42 4.95
C ASN A 123 -14.64 -1.29 3.48
N VAL A 124 -13.78 -1.75 2.57
CA VAL A 124 -13.98 -1.56 1.13
C VAL A 124 -14.61 -2.78 0.44
N CYS A 125 -14.40 -3.99 0.98
CA CYS A 125 -14.93 -5.22 0.41
C CYS A 125 -16.36 -5.52 0.92
N THR A 126 -17.32 -5.66 0.02
CA THR A 126 -18.73 -5.94 0.36
C THR A 126 -18.98 -7.37 0.88
N ASN A 127 -18.09 -8.31 0.56
CA ASN A 127 -18.12 -9.70 1.06
C ASN A 127 -16.70 -10.29 1.07
N PRO A 128 -15.83 -9.85 2.00
CA PRO A 128 -14.46 -10.32 2.05
C PRO A 128 -14.44 -11.81 2.41
N ASN A 129 -13.76 -12.62 1.61
CA ASN A 129 -13.52 -14.01 1.96
C ASN A 129 -12.47 -14.05 3.07
N GLN A 130 -12.91 -14.12 4.33
CA GLN A 130 -12.04 -14.04 5.50
C GLN A 130 -11.16 -15.29 5.66
N ASP A 131 -11.53 -16.39 5.01
CA ASP A 131 -10.86 -17.69 5.15
C ASP A 131 -9.51 -17.77 4.41
N GLU A 132 -9.18 -16.78 3.58
CA GLU A 132 -7.90 -16.70 2.85
C GLU A 132 -6.85 -15.82 3.55
N SER A 133 -7.20 -15.09 4.60
CA SER A 133 -6.22 -14.31 5.38
C SER A 133 -5.42 -15.24 6.29
N PRO A 134 -4.09 -15.35 6.14
CA PRO A 134 -3.31 -16.34 6.87
C PRO A 134 -3.17 -16.09 8.38
N TYR A 135 -3.67 -14.96 8.90
CA TYR A 135 -3.53 -14.50 10.28
C TYR A 135 -4.77 -13.73 10.75
#